data_AF-A0A0J7MQN6-F1
#
_entry.id   AF-A0A0J7MQN6-F1
#
_cell.length_a   1.000
_cell.length_b   1.000
_cell.length_c   1.000
_cell.angle_alpha   90.00
_cell.angle_beta   90.00
_cell.angle_gamma   90.00
#
_symmetry.space_group_name_H-M   'P 1'
#
loop_
_entity.id
_entity.type
_entity.pdbx_description
1 polymer ?
#
loop_
_entity_poly.entity_id
_entity_poly.type
_entity_poly.pdbx_seq_one_letter_code
_entity_poly.pdbx_strand_id
1 'polypeptide(L)'
;MLINKFGLFKRQNDTTGTSDHRLVRSYVRKNALCRVATDYDARLCKIRRVAQPEADTDVVNKLHVEQCVKALWNQQKESDEKLNALEKDVLALQTTINELRRATNANSETATNGSETATGRVRNGNERLRNESETATVRARNGKERLRNGNERLRNGYRTDLKRLRTTMNGSERRRNG
;
A
#
# COMPACT_ATOMS: atom_id res chain seq x y z
N MET A 1 -15.75 -69.00 -26.87
CA MET A 1 -14.38 -69.49 -27.18
C MET A 1 -13.60 -69.49 -25.86
N LEU A 2 -13.32 -70.67 -25.28
CA LEU A 2 -12.62 -70.80 -23.99
C LEU A 2 -11.13 -71.07 -24.24
N ILE A 3 -10.28 -70.09 -23.94
CA ILE A 3 -8.83 -70.22 -24.04
C ILE A 3 -8.33 -70.93 -22.77
N ASN A 4 -8.10 -72.23 -22.89
CA ASN A 4 -7.41 -73.05 -21.91
C ASN A 4 -5.94 -72.61 -21.82
N LYS A 5 -5.51 -72.12 -20.65
CA LYS A 5 -4.18 -71.49 -20.43
C LYS A 5 -3.31 -72.20 -19.38
N PHE A 6 -3.56 -73.48 -19.12
CA PHE A 6 -2.62 -74.31 -18.39
C PHE A 6 -2.02 -75.33 -19.35
N GLY A 7 -0.80 -75.04 -19.77
CA GLY A 7 -0.03 -75.88 -20.69
C GLY A 7 0.05 -77.31 -20.18
N LEU A 8 -0.51 -78.22 -20.98
CA LEU A 8 0.06 -79.49 -21.40
C LEU A 8 1.12 -80.10 -20.45
N PHE A 9 0.70 -80.59 -19.29
CA PHE A 9 1.47 -81.64 -18.61
C PHE A 9 1.25 -82.93 -19.41
N LYS A 10 2.24 -83.30 -20.22
CA LYS A 10 2.28 -84.60 -20.91
C LYS A 10 2.22 -85.68 -19.82
N ARG A 11 1.14 -86.46 -19.83
CA ARG A 11 0.92 -87.59 -18.91
C ARG A 11 1.87 -88.72 -19.30
N GLN A 12 3.08 -88.74 -18.72
CA GLN A 12 3.94 -89.92 -18.70
C GLN A 12 3.43 -90.83 -17.57
N ASN A 13 2.99 -92.02 -17.95
CA ASN A 13 2.48 -93.04 -17.05
C ASN A 13 3.66 -93.74 -16.35
N ASP A 14 4.30 -93.07 -15.40
CA ASP A 14 5.27 -93.71 -14.51
C ASP A 14 4.68 -93.81 -13.10
N THR A 15 4.59 -95.06 -12.64
CA THR A 15 4.02 -95.52 -11.37
C THR A 15 4.89 -95.11 -10.18
N THR A 16 4.91 -93.82 -9.83
CA THR A 16 5.32 -93.27 -8.51
C THR A 16 4.62 -91.91 -8.30
N GLY A 17 3.29 -91.93 -8.23
CA GLY A 17 2.39 -90.77 -8.35
C GLY A 17 2.33 -89.75 -7.19
N THR A 18 3.39 -89.53 -6.41
CA THR A 18 3.37 -88.59 -5.27
C THR A 18 4.27 -87.36 -5.42
N SER A 19 5.21 -87.35 -6.37
CA SER A 19 6.19 -86.26 -6.53
C SER A 19 5.62 -85.03 -7.27
N ASP A 20 5.09 -85.21 -8.47
CA ASP A 20 4.65 -84.11 -9.35
C ASP A 20 3.45 -83.34 -8.80
N HIS A 21 2.50 -84.07 -8.21
CA HIS A 21 1.30 -83.47 -7.62
C HIS A 21 1.63 -82.56 -6.43
N ARG A 22 2.75 -82.84 -5.72
CA ARG A 22 3.22 -82.07 -4.57
C ARG A 22 3.90 -80.77 -5.02
N LEU A 23 4.64 -80.80 -6.13
CA LEU A 23 5.27 -79.62 -6.72
C LEU A 23 4.23 -78.64 -7.27
N VAL A 24 3.25 -79.13 -8.04
CA VAL A 24 2.15 -78.29 -8.55
C VAL A 24 1.33 -77.69 -7.41
N ARG A 25 1.00 -78.49 -6.38
CA ARG A 25 0.25 -78.02 -5.21
C ARG A 25 1.01 -76.98 -4.38
N SER A 26 2.34 -77.11 -4.29
CA SER A 26 3.22 -76.12 -3.64
C SER A 26 3.31 -74.83 -4.46
N TYR A 27 3.44 -74.94 -5.78
CA TYR A 27 3.47 -73.80 -6.68
C TYR A 27 2.15 -73.01 -6.63
N VAL A 28 1.00 -73.70 -6.71
CA VAL A 28 -0.32 -73.06 -6.60
C VAL A 28 -0.50 -72.41 -5.23
N ARG A 29 -0.14 -73.09 -4.13
CA ARG A 29 -0.23 -72.49 -2.77
C ARG A 29 0.64 -71.25 -2.56
N LYS A 30 1.74 -71.13 -3.31
CA LYS A 30 2.68 -70.01 -3.20
C LYS A 30 2.37 -68.87 -4.17
N ASN A 31 1.67 -69.12 -5.28
CA ASN A 31 1.46 -68.14 -6.35
C ASN A 31 -0.01 -67.80 -6.63
N ALA A 32 -0.97 -68.54 -6.05
CA ALA A 32 -2.38 -68.22 -6.17
C ALA A 32 -2.80 -67.19 -5.12
N LEU A 33 -3.77 -66.33 -5.49
CA LEU A 33 -4.48 -65.48 -4.55
C LEU A 33 -5.10 -66.36 -3.45
N CYS A 34 -4.78 -66.06 -2.20
CA CYS A 34 -5.30 -66.80 -1.06
C CYS A 34 -6.57 -66.10 -0.58
N ARG A 35 -7.71 -66.81 -0.55
CA ARG A 35 -8.94 -66.27 0.03
C ARG A 35 -8.81 -66.23 1.55
N VAL A 36 -8.98 -65.06 2.17
CA VAL A 36 -8.93 -64.83 3.62
C VAL A 36 -10.26 -64.22 4.04
N ALA A 37 -11.06 -64.95 4.83
CA ALA A 37 -12.40 -64.57 5.33
C ALA A 37 -13.34 -63.96 4.26
N THR A 38 -13.17 -62.68 3.95
CA THR A 38 -13.94 -61.87 3.01
C THR A 38 -13.21 -61.51 1.71
N ASP A 39 -11.87 -61.61 1.67
CA ASP A 39 -11.03 -60.98 0.63
C ASP A 39 -10.01 -61.94 -0.01
N TYR A 40 -9.33 -61.48 -1.05
CA TYR A 40 -8.21 -62.18 -1.68
C TYR A 40 -6.88 -61.50 -1.33
N ASP A 41 -5.98 -62.24 -0.70
CA ASP A 41 -4.62 -61.79 -0.35
C ASP A 41 -3.60 -62.33 -1.36
N ALA A 42 -2.83 -61.41 -1.96
CA ALA A 42 -1.74 -61.74 -2.86
C ALA A 42 -0.43 -62.13 -2.12
N ARG A 43 -0.37 -62.05 -0.78
CA ARG A 43 0.77 -62.46 0.07
C ARG A 43 2.11 -61.90 -0.41
N LEU A 44 2.12 -60.62 -0.81
CA LEU A 44 3.28 -59.90 -1.35
C LEU A 44 3.77 -60.43 -2.73
N CYS A 45 3.00 -61.27 -3.41
CA CYS A 45 3.32 -61.68 -4.79
C CYS A 45 3.20 -60.49 -5.74
N LYS A 46 4.19 -60.35 -6.64
CA LYS A 46 4.16 -59.32 -7.68
C LYS A 46 3.08 -59.65 -8.72
N ILE A 47 2.05 -58.82 -8.79
CA ILE A 47 1.06 -58.86 -9.86
C ILE A 47 1.68 -58.21 -11.10
N ARG A 48 1.78 -58.96 -12.19
CA ARG A 48 2.38 -58.51 -13.45
C ARG A 48 1.29 -58.17 -14.45
N ARG A 49 1.60 -57.29 -15.41
CA ARG A 49 0.68 -56.87 -16.49
C ARG A 49 -0.60 -56.19 -15.97
N VAL A 50 -0.47 -55.42 -14.89
CA VAL A 50 -1.52 -54.51 -14.42
C VAL A 50 -1.72 -53.42 -15.48
N ALA A 51 -2.98 -53.14 -15.81
CA ALA A 51 -3.34 -52.10 -16.77
C ALA A 51 -3.03 -50.69 -16.23
N GLN A 52 -3.25 -49.66 -17.05
CA GLN A 52 -3.32 -48.29 -16.53
C GLN A 52 -4.63 -48.12 -15.76
N PRO A 53 -4.63 -47.40 -14.63
CA PRO A 53 -5.85 -47.11 -13.89
C PRO A 53 -6.74 -46.12 -14.67
N GLU A 54 -8.04 -46.36 -14.71
CA GLU A 54 -9.06 -45.46 -15.27
C GLU A 54 -9.89 -44.80 -14.16
N ALA A 55 -10.05 -45.48 -13.01
CA ALA A 55 -10.75 -44.99 -11.84
C ALA A 55 -9.89 -45.04 -10.57
N ASP A 56 -10.26 -44.25 -9.56
CA ASP A 56 -9.52 -44.15 -8.28
C ASP A 56 -9.49 -45.47 -7.49
N THR A 57 -10.40 -46.39 -7.80
CA THR A 57 -10.45 -47.73 -7.18
C THR A 57 -9.54 -48.74 -7.86
N ASP A 58 -8.91 -48.38 -8.99
CA ASP A 58 -8.09 -49.31 -9.77
C ASP A 58 -6.72 -49.53 -9.14
N VAL A 59 -6.17 -50.72 -9.40
CA VAL A 59 -4.80 -51.04 -9.01
C VAL A 59 -3.84 -50.25 -9.88
N VAL A 60 -3.06 -49.37 -9.26
CA VAL A 60 -2.03 -48.59 -9.95
C VAL A 60 -0.79 -49.42 -10.26
N ASN A 61 -0.22 -49.22 -11.44
CA ASN A 61 1.06 -49.80 -11.79
C ASN A 61 2.22 -48.85 -11.41
N LYS A 62 3.43 -49.39 -11.30
CA LYS A 62 4.63 -48.62 -10.90
C LYS A 62 4.91 -47.43 -11.82
N LEU A 63 4.77 -47.62 -13.15
CA LEU A 63 5.05 -46.58 -14.14
C LEU A 63 4.11 -45.38 -13.94
N HIS A 64 2.83 -45.63 -13.69
CA HIS A 64 1.83 -44.61 -13.41
C HIS A 64 2.22 -43.77 -12.18
N VAL A 65 2.60 -44.43 -11.08
CA VAL A 65 3.04 -43.75 -9.86
C VAL A 65 4.28 -42.89 -10.11
N GLU A 66 5.28 -43.40 -10.84
CA GLU A 66 6.49 -42.65 -11.18
C GLU A 66 6.17 -41.41 -12.05
N GLN A 67 5.23 -41.53 -12.99
CA GLN A 67 4.77 -40.40 -13.81
C GLN A 67 4.07 -39.34 -12.95
N CYS A 68 3.17 -39.75 -12.05
CA CYS A 68 2.48 -38.83 -11.14
C CYS A 68 3.47 -38.12 -10.19
N VAL A 69 4.41 -38.85 -9.60
CA VAL A 69 5.46 -38.25 -8.75
C VAL A 69 6.30 -37.23 -9.52
N LYS A 70 6.68 -37.56 -10.76
CA LYS A 70 7.44 -36.63 -11.62
C LYS A 70 6.62 -35.37 -11.94
N ALA A 71 5.33 -35.51 -12.23
CA ALA A 71 4.45 -34.38 -12.50
C ALA A 71 4.32 -33.47 -11.27
N LEU A 72 4.09 -34.06 -10.10
CA LEU A 72 4.02 -33.32 -8.83
C LEU A 72 5.34 -32.60 -8.52
N TRP A 73 6.48 -33.24 -8.76
CA TRP A 73 7.79 -32.62 -8.56
C TRP A 73 8.00 -31.40 -9.47
N ASN A 74 7.62 -31.51 -10.75
CA ASN A 74 7.70 -30.39 -11.68
C ASN A 74 6.78 -29.23 -11.27
N GLN A 75 5.56 -29.54 -10.83
CA GLN A 75 4.60 -28.55 -10.35
C GLN A 75 5.10 -27.85 -9.07
N GLN A 76 5.72 -28.59 -8.16
CA GLN A 76 6.35 -28.02 -6.97
C GLN A 76 7.45 -27.04 -7.36
N LYS A 77 8.34 -27.46 -8.26
CA LYS A 77 9.44 -26.61 -8.75
C LYS A 77 8.93 -25.31 -9.40
N GLU A 78 7.91 -25.40 -10.25
CA GLU A 78 7.30 -24.22 -10.86
C GLU A 78 6.68 -23.28 -9.81
N SER A 79 6.04 -23.85 -8.78
CA SER A 79 5.46 -23.08 -7.68
C SER A 79 6.54 -22.37 -6.87
N ASP A 80 7.67 -23.02 -6.59
CA ASP A 80 8.80 -22.42 -5.88
C ASP A 80 9.44 -21.28 -6.69
N GLU A 81 9.58 -21.45 -8.01
CA GLU A 81 10.08 -20.40 -8.90
C GLU A 81 9.14 -19.17 -8.92
N LYS A 82 7.82 -19.41 -8.95
CA LYS A 82 6.80 -18.34 -8.86
C LYS A 82 6.82 -17.63 -7.51
N LEU A 83 6.98 -18.37 -6.41
CA LEU A 83 7.10 -17.79 -5.07
C LEU A 83 8.35 -16.91 -4.95
N ASN A 84 9.49 -17.38 -5.47
CA ASN A 84 10.72 -16.59 -5.48
C ASN A 84 10.60 -15.31 -6.32
N ALA A 85 9.89 -15.35 -7.45
CA ALA A 85 9.61 -14.16 -8.25
C ALA A 85 8.72 -13.17 -7.48
N LEU A 86 7.63 -13.67 -6.87
CA LEU A 86 6.72 -12.85 -6.07
C LEU A 86 7.43 -12.20 -4.87
N GLU A 87 8.32 -12.92 -4.19
CA GLU A 87 9.10 -12.38 -3.08
C GLU A 87 9.97 -11.20 -3.51
N LYS A 88 10.62 -11.29 -4.68
CA LYS A 88 11.39 -10.19 -5.26
C LYS A 88 10.52 -8.98 -5.58
N ASP A 89 9.34 -9.21 -6.14
CA ASP A 89 8.38 -8.13 -6.46
C ASP A 89 7.89 -7.43 -5.18
N VAL A 90 7.62 -8.20 -4.11
CA VAL A 90 7.25 -7.65 -2.80
C VAL A 90 8.38 -6.77 -2.24
N LEU A 91 9.64 -7.22 -2.31
CA LEU A 91 10.79 -6.43 -1.88
C LEU A 91 10.96 -5.13 -2.70
N ALA A 92 10.72 -5.20 -4.01
CA ALA A 92 10.74 -4.01 -4.88
C ALA A 92 9.63 -3.03 -4.49
N LEU A 93 8.40 -3.50 -4.28
CA LEU A 93 7.28 -2.67 -3.81
C LEU A 93 7.58 -2.04 -2.45
N GLN A 94 8.12 -2.80 -1.50
CA GLN A 94 8.53 -2.30 -0.19
C GLN A 94 9.51 -1.13 -0.32
N THR A 95 10.47 -1.23 -1.25
CA THR A 95 11.45 -0.17 -1.53
C THR A 95 10.77 1.07 -2.07
N THR A 96 9.89 0.93 -3.08
CA THR A 96 9.14 2.08 -3.63
C THR A 96 8.24 2.77 -2.61
N ILE A 97 7.59 2.01 -1.72
CA ILE A 97 6.77 2.56 -0.63
C ILE A 97 7.63 3.40 0.32
N ASN A 98 8.82 2.91 0.67
CA ASN A 98 9.73 3.65 1.54
C ASN A 98 10.22 4.96 0.89
N GLU A 99 10.50 4.95 -0.41
CA GLU A 99 10.86 6.16 -1.17
C GLU A 99 9.71 7.16 -1.23
N LEU A 100 8.50 6.71 -1.55
CA LEU A 100 7.30 7.56 -1.56
C LEU A 100 7.02 8.16 -0.18
N ARG A 101 7.21 7.38 0.89
CA ARG A 101 7.04 7.87 2.25
C ARG A 101 8.06 8.97 2.59
N ARG A 102 9.33 8.81 2.18
CA ARG A 102 10.36 9.84 2.36
C ARG A 102 10.03 11.11 1.57
N ALA A 103 9.63 10.97 0.31
CA ALA A 103 9.25 12.10 -0.55
C ALA A 103 8.04 12.86 0.04
N THR A 104 7.05 12.13 0.55
CA THR A 104 5.85 12.73 1.18
C THR A 104 6.23 13.53 2.42
N ASN A 105 7.11 13.00 3.27
CA ASN A 105 7.58 13.71 4.46
C ASN A 105 8.34 14.99 4.09
N ALA A 106 9.26 14.93 3.12
CA ALA A 106 9.99 16.11 2.64
C ALA A 106 9.05 17.19 2.05
N ASN A 107 8.03 16.77 1.31
CA ASN A 107 7.01 17.68 0.78
C ASN A 107 6.16 18.31 1.89
N SER A 108 5.84 17.55 2.94
CA SER A 108 5.12 18.07 4.10
C SER A 108 5.96 19.13 4.84
N GLU A 109 7.24 18.87 5.08
CA GLU A 109 8.14 19.82 5.74
C GLU A 109 8.33 21.11 4.93
N THR A 110 8.47 21.01 3.61
CA THR A 110 8.58 22.19 2.74
C THR A 110 7.28 22.99 2.70
N ALA A 111 6.12 22.34 2.74
CA ALA A 111 4.83 23.00 2.81
C ALA A 111 4.61 23.72 4.14
N THR A 112 4.97 23.12 5.27
CA THR A 112 4.87 23.77 6.59
C THR A 112 5.83 24.94 6.70
N ASN A 113 7.09 24.77 6.32
CA ASN A 113 8.09 25.84 6.37
C ASN A 113 7.73 26.99 5.41
N GLY A 114 7.20 26.67 4.22
CA GLY A 114 6.68 27.67 3.27
C GLY A 114 5.49 28.45 3.83
N SER A 115 4.57 27.77 4.52
CA SER A 115 3.42 28.41 5.18
C SER A 115 3.85 29.31 6.35
N GLU A 116 4.77 28.85 7.19
CA GLU A 116 5.30 29.63 8.33
C GLU A 116 6.04 30.89 7.86
N THR A 117 6.84 30.77 6.80
CA THR A 117 7.54 31.93 6.23
C THR A 117 6.57 32.92 5.57
N ALA A 118 5.55 32.43 4.86
CA ALA A 118 4.53 33.28 4.25
C ALA A 118 3.69 34.01 5.32
N THR A 119 3.20 33.29 6.32
CA THR A 119 2.45 33.87 7.44
C THR A 119 3.28 34.87 8.24
N GLY A 120 4.56 34.58 8.49
CA GLY A 120 5.49 35.52 9.11
C GLY A 120 5.66 36.82 8.31
N ARG A 121 5.79 36.73 6.98
CA ARG A 121 5.87 37.90 6.09
C ARG A 121 4.58 38.73 6.12
N VAL A 122 3.42 38.09 6.04
CA VAL A 122 2.11 38.77 6.10
C VAL A 122 1.94 39.48 7.44
N ARG A 123 2.28 38.82 8.56
CA ARG A 123 2.20 39.41 9.90
C ARG A 123 3.07 40.65 10.02
N ASN A 124 4.33 40.57 9.60
CA ASN A 124 5.25 41.71 9.63
C ASN A 124 4.77 42.85 8.70
N GLY A 125 4.29 42.52 7.51
CA GLY A 125 3.70 43.49 6.59
C GLY A 125 2.51 44.24 7.21
N ASN A 126 1.61 43.51 7.88
CA ASN A 126 0.45 44.09 8.56
C ASN A 126 0.85 44.99 9.74
N GLU A 127 1.86 44.59 10.53
CA GLU A 127 2.38 45.41 11.62
C GLU A 127 2.98 46.73 11.11
N ARG A 128 3.74 46.68 10.00
CA ARG A 128 4.27 47.89 9.36
C ARG A 128 3.17 48.82 8.88
N LEU A 129 2.19 48.30 8.14
CA LEU A 129 1.06 49.11 7.65
C LEU A 129 0.25 49.73 8.79
N ARG A 130 0.05 48.98 9.89
CA ARG A 130 -0.61 49.49 11.08
C ARG A 130 0.16 50.66 11.69
N ASN A 131 1.47 50.50 11.89
CA ASN A 131 2.32 51.55 12.46
C ASN A 131 2.35 52.81 11.58
N GLU A 132 2.41 52.63 10.26
CA GLU A 132 2.37 53.73 9.29
C GLU A 132 1.01 54.46 9.31
N SER A 133 -0.09 53.71 9.39
CA SER A 133 -1.44 54.26 9.53
C SER A 133 -1.61 55.05 10.83
N GLU A 134 -1.18 54.49 11.97
CA GLU A 134 -1.20 55.19 13.26
C GLU A 134 -0.39 56.50 13.18
N THR A 135 0.81 56.45 12.61
CA THR A 135 1.65 57.64 12.41
C THR A 135 0.98 58.68 11.51
N ALA A 136 0.35 58.25 10.41
CA ALA A 136 -0.35 59.12 9.49
C ALA A 136 -1.56 59.80 10.16
N THR A 137 -2.34 59.06 10.95
CA THR A 137 -3.50 59.61 11.68
C THR A 137 -3.07 60.65 12.71
N VAL A 138 -1.98 60.42 13.45
CA VAL A 138 -1.41 61.38 14.40
C VAL A 138 -0.95 62.64 13.67
N ARG A 139 -0.22 62.49 12.56
CA ARG A 139 0.23 63.63 11.75
C ARG A 139 -0.94 64.45 11.21
N ALA A 140 -1.98 63.79 10.70
CA ALA A 140 -3.18 64.44 10.20
C ALA A 140 -3.92 65.21 11.31
N ARG A 141 -4.06 64.60 12.50
CA ARG A 141 -4.67 65.24 13.67
C ARG A 141 -3.90 66.49 14.08
N ASN A 142 -2.58 66.38 14.23
CA ASN A 142 -1.70 67.49 14.59
C ASN A 142 -1.72 68.60 13.52
N GLY A 143 -1.73 68.24 12.24
CA GLY A 143 -1.84 69.20 11.14
C GLY A 143 -3.17 69.98 11.19
N LYS A 144 -4.28 69.28 11.40
CA LYS A 144 -5.61 69.89 11.55
C LYS A 144 -5.67 70.83 12.76
N GLU A 145 -5.07 70.44 13.87
CA GLU A 145 -5.00 71.26 15.09
C GLU A 145 -4.16 72.52 14.88
N ARG A 146 -3.01 72.41 14.22
CA ARG A 146 -2.19 73.57 13.83
C ARG A 146 -2.95 74.54 12.92
N LEU A 147 -3.71 74.04 11.95
CA LEU A 147 -4.54 74.86 11.07
C LEU A 147 -5.66 75.56 11.85
N ARG A 148 -6.34 74.85 12.75
CA ARG A 148 -7.37 75.42 13.63
C ARG A 148 -6.81 76.55 14.48
N ASN A 149 -5.68 76.31 15.16
CA ASN A 149 -5.02 77.29 16.02
C ASN A 149 -4.53 78.50 15.20
N GLY A 150 -3.98 78.26 14.00
CA GLY A 150 -3.58 79.33 13.07
C GLY A 150 -4.75 80.24 12.69
N ASN A 151 -5.89 79.65 12.31
CA ASN A 151 -7.10 80.40 11.96
C ASN A 151 -7.65 81.20 13.14
N GLU A 152 -7.62 80.64 14.36
CA GLU A 152 -8.06 81.35 15.55
C GLU A 152 -7.17 82.56 15.87
N ARG A 153 -5.85 82.41 15.73
CA ARG A 153 -4.89 83.53 15.87
C ARG A 153 -5.17 84.63 14.85
N LEU A 154 -5.39 84.29 13.58
CA LEU A 154 -5.74 85.26 12.53
C LEU A 154 -7.05 85.99 12.85
N ARG A 155 -8.10 85.25 13.22
CA ARG A 155 -9.40 85.83 13.58
C ARG A 155 -9.30 86.79 14.76
N ASN A 156 -8.54 86.42 15.79
CA ASN A 156 -8.30 87.27 16.96
C ASN A 156 -7.46 88.51 16.63
N GLY A 157 -6.47 88.37 15.74
CA GLY A 157 -5.70 89.49 15.17
C GLY A 157 -6.61 90.51 14.51
N TYR A 158 -7.40 90.09 13.50
CA TYR A 158 -8.35 90.96 12.82
C TYR A 158 -9.33 91.65 13.77
N ARG A 159 -9.86 90.92 14.76
CA ARG A 159 -10.77 91.50 15.76
C ARG A 159 -10.10 92.57 16.62
N THR A 160 -8.83 92.38 16.96
CA THR A 160 -8.04 93.34 17.74
C THR A 160 -7.73 94.58 16.92
N ASP A 161 -7.32 94.42 15.66
CA ASP A 161 -7.01 95.53 14.77
C ASP A 161 -8.25 96.37 14.45
N LEU A 162 -9.40 95.72 14.22
CA LEU A 162 -10.69 96.42 14.07
C LEU A 162 -11.06 97.24 15.31
N LYS A 163 -10.84 96.69 16.53
CA LYS A 163 -11.06 97.44 17.77
C LYS A 163 -10.14 98.66 17.86
N ARG A 164 -8.85 98.49 17.54
CA ARG A 164 -7.87 99.59 17.53
C ARG A 164 -8.26 100.69 16.54
N LEU A 165 -8.63 100.34 15.31
CA LEU A 165 -9.11 101.27 14.30
C LEU A 165 -10.37 102.02 14.75
N ARG A 166 -11.32 101.33 15.39
CA ARG A 166 -12.52 101.98 15.93
C ARG A 166 -12.18 102.99 17.03
N THR A 167 -11.26 102.64 17.94
CA THR A 167 -10.83 103.57 18.99
C THR A 167 -10.06 104.78 18.46
N THR A 168 -9.20 104.60 17.45
CA THR A 168 -8.47 105.73 16.85
C THR A 168 -9.41 106.67 16.09
N MET A 169 -10.39 106.15 15.35
CA MET A 169 -11.42 106.97 14.69
C MET A 169 -12.30 107.74 15.69
N ASN A 170 -12.76 107.10 16.76
CA ASN A 170 -13.56 107.78 17.78
C ASN A 170 -12.73 108.84 18.56
N GLY A 171 -11.42 108.62 18.72
CA GLY A 171 -10.51 109.57 19.36
C GLY A 171 -10.21 110.79 18.49
N SER A 172 -10.15 110.63 17.16
CA SER A 172 -9.97 111.74 16.22
C SER A 172 -11.26 112.53 15.99
N GLU A 173 -12.44 111.91 16.07
CA GLU A 173 -13.74 112.62 16.06
C GLU A 173 -13.93 113.51 17.30
N ARG A 174 -13.54 113.04 18.50
CA ARG A 174 -13.58 113.86 19.72
C ARG A 174 -12.67 115.09 19.67
N ARG A 175 -11.59 115.06 18.88
CA ARG A 175 -10.68 116.20 18.68
C ARG A 175 -11.14 117.18 17.59
N ARG A 176 -12.15 116.83 16.78
CA ARG A 176 -12.74 117.74 15.78
C ARG A 176 -13.98 118.49 16.30
N ASN A 177 -14.63 117.98 17.34
CA ASN A 177 -15.91 118.51 17.86
C ASN A 177 -15.79 119.17 19.25
N GLY A 178 -14.59 119.58 19.66
CA GLY A 178 -14.34 120.37 20.87
C GLY A 178 -13.36 121.48 20.57
#